data_AF-A0A420DRS9-F1
#
_entry.id   AF-A0A420DRS9-F1
#
_cell.length_a   1.000
_cell.length_b   1.000
_cell.length_c   1.000
_cell.angle_alpha   90.00
_cell.angle_beta   90.00
_cell.angle_gamma   90.00
#
_symmetry.space_group_name_H-M   'P 1'
#
loop_
_entity.id
_entity.type
_entity.pdbx_description
1 polymer ?
#
loop_
_entity_poly.entity_id
_entity_poly.type
_entity_poly.pdbx_seq_one_letter_code
_entity_poly.pdbx_strand_id
1 'polypeptide(L)'
;MYEKKLKPGERIDLLRDDLTDTNAWLEDKYPSDHFALMVDYYHHQKFTKEVAYVVILGPAQEKRRAVRAVATRALEAFGWRIMPEGGGDVIDSQPYPTSDLSAHQRLRSIARVKTALNQAKQPN
;
A
#
# COMPACT_ATOMS: atom_id res chain seq x y z
N MET A 1 -5.84 -14.99 18.32
CA MET A 1 -5.07 -15.35 17.10
C MET A 1 -3.64 -14.88 17.31
N TYR A 2 -2.64 -15.76 17.18
CA TYR A 2 -1.24 -15.34 17.13
C TYR A 2 -0.98 -14.75 15.75
N GLU A 3 -0.86 -13.42 15.65
CA GLU A 3 -0.31 -12.79 14.44
C GLU A 3 1.10 -13.33 14.24
N LYS A 4 1.34 -13.97 13.09
CA LYS A 4 2.65 -14.48 12.72
C LYS A 4 3.60 -13.28 12.60
N LYS A 5 4.46 -13.10 13.60
CA LYS A 5 5.47 -12.04 13.65
C LYS A 5 6.37 -12.12 12.41
N LEU A 6 6.31 -11.14 11.52
CA LEU A 6 7.20 -11.04 10.36
C LEU A 6 8.55 -10.48 10.78
N LYS A 7 9.67 -11.02 10.27
CA LYS A 7 10.97 -10.38 10.49
C LYS A 7 10.99 -8.99 9.83
N PRO A 8 11.75 -8.01 10.36
CA PRO A 8 11.76 -6.65 9.81
C PRO A 8 12.08 -6.57 8.31
N GLY A 9 13.02 -7.39 7.81
CA GLY A 9 13.35 -7.49 6.38
C GLY A 9 12.20 -8.03 5.54
N GLU A 10 11.66 -9.19 5.91
CA GLU A 10 10.51 -9.81 5.22
C GLU A 10 9.28 -8.90 5.20
N ARG A 11 9.10 -8.07 6.24
CA ARG A 11 8.01 -7.09 6.29
C ARG A 11 8.22 -5.95 5.31
N ILE A 12 9.44 -5.43 5.16
CA ILE A 12 9.69 -4.34 4.21
C ILE A 12 9.53 -4.83 2.78
N ASP A 13 9.96 -6.05 2.47
CA ASP A 13 9.77 -6.65 1.15
C ASP A 13 8.27 -6.86 0.87
N LEU A 14 7.53 -7.41 1.84
CA LEU A 14 6.08 -7.55 1.73
C LEU A 14 5.36 -6.21 1.57
N LEU A 15 5.79 -5.17 2.29
CA LEU A 15 5.24 -3.83 2.13
C LEU A 15 5.45 -3.32 0.71
N ARG A 16 6.67 -3.49 0.17
CA ARG A 16 6.98 -3.07 -1.20
C ARG A 16 6.18 -3.84 -2.24
N ASP A 17 5.97 -5.14 -2.05
CA ASP A 17 5.10 -5.95 -2.89
C ASP A 17 3.65 -5.44 -2.85
N ASP A 18 3.08 -5.26 -1.65
CA ASP A 18 1.71 -4.78 -1.46
C ASP A 18 1.54 -3.33 -2.02
N LEU A 19 2.56 -2.48 -1.91
CA LEU A 19 2.59 -1.15 -2.53
C LEU A 19 2.66 -1.22 -4.05
N THR A 20 3.42 -2.16 -4.61
CA THR A 20 3.53 -2.36 -6.06
C THR A 20 2.20 -2.80 -6.64
N ASP A 21 1.55 -3.76 -5.96
CA ASP A 21 0.20 -4.20 -6.30
C ASP A 21 -0.80 -3.03 -6.26
N THR A 22 -0.74 -2.24 -5.18
CA THR A 22 -1.59 -1.06 -5.00
C THR A 22 -1.33 -0.01 -6.08
N ASN A 23 -0.07 0.27 -6.41
CA ASN A 23 0.29 1.27 -7.43
C ASN A 23 -0.20 0.86 -8.81
N ALA A 24 0.04 -0.39 -9.23
CA ALA A 24 -0.45 -0.91 -10.50
C ALA A 24 -1.99 -0.83 -10.61
N TRP A 25 -2.70 -1.09 -9.52
CA TRP A 25 -4.16 -0.95 -9.47
C TRP A 25 -4.64 0.50 -9.49
N LEU A 26 -3.96 1.43 -8.81
CA LEU A 26 -4.30 2.84 -8.86
C LEU A 26 -4.08 3.42 -10.26
N GLU A 27 -3.00 3.05 -10.95
CA GLU A 27 -2.75 3.46 -12.34
C GLU A 27 -3.85 2.94 -13.29
N ASP A 28 -4.33 1.70 -13.11
CA ASP A 28 -5.48 1.14 -13.85
C ASP A 28 -6.78 1.93 -13.56
N LYS A 29 -6.98 2.31 -12.30
CA LYS A 29 -8.17 3.04 -11.85
C LYS A 29 -8.18 4.51 -12.26
N TYR A 30 -7.01 5.12 -12.37
CA TYR A 30 -6.80 6.54 -12.65
C TYR A 30 -5.82 6.72 -13.83
N PRO A 31 -6.15 6.22 -15.04
CA PRO A 31 -5.19 6.13 -16.15
C PRO A 31 -4.74 7.49 -16.70
N SER A 32 -5.50 8.56 -16.43
CA SER A 32 -5.18 9.92 -16.86
C SER A 32 -4.48 10.75 -15.77
N ASP A 33 -4.19 10.15 -14.61
CA ASP A 33 -3.57 10.85 -13.49
C ASP A 33 -2.11 10.48 -13.32
N HIS A 34 -1.29 11.51 -13.09
CA HIS A 34 0.11 11.35 -12.73
C HIS A 34 0.25 11.57 -11.22
N PHE A 35 0.57 10.51 -10.50
CA PHE A 35 0.85 10.55 -9.07
C PHE A 35 1.98 9.59 -8.71
N ALA A 36 2.62 9.83 -7.58
CA ALA A 36 3.53 8.87 -6.94
C ALA A 36 2.92 8.38 -5.64
N LEU A 37 2.91 7.06 -5.43
CA LEU A 37 2.50 6.41 -4.18
C LEU A 37 3.74 6.10 -3.34
N MET A 38 3.71 6.48 -2.07
CA MET A 38 4.68 6.08 -1.06
C MET A 38 3.97 5.90 0.29
N VAL A 39 4.66 5.33 1.26
CA VAL A 39 4.20 5.29 2.65
C VAL A 39 5.32 5.69 3.60
N ASP A 40 4.93 6.39 4.65
CA ASP A 40 5.79 6.66 5.80
C ASP A 40 5.74 5.41 6.68
N TYR A 41 6.87 4.72 6.80
CA TYR A 41 6.99 3.45 7.50
C TYR A 41 7.92 3.57 8.70
N TYR A 42 7.50 3.05 9.86
CA TYR A 42 8.28 3.16 11.09
C TYR A 42 9.57 2.36 11.05
N HIS A 43 10.71 3.04 11.19
CA HIS A 43 12.04 2.44 11.21
C HIS A 43 12.25 1.50 12.40
N HIS A 44 11.68 1.85 13.56
CA HIS A 44 11.93 1.16 14.83
C HIS A 44 10.78 0.25 15.33
N GLN A 45 9.71 0.05 14.56
CA GLN A 45 8.55 -0.69 15.06
C GLN A 45 8.56 -2.21 14.82
N LYS A 46 7.94 -2.87 15.80
CA LYS A 46 7.77 -4.31 16.08
C LYS A 46 7.03 -5.06 14.96
N PHE A 47 7.06 -6.39 15.05
CA PHE A 47 6.64 -7.44 14.10
C PHE A 47 5.21 -7.40 13.47
N THR A 48 4.56 -6.24 13.41
CA THR A 48 3.18 -5.99 12.97
C THR A 48 3.14 -5.25 11.62
N LYS A 49 2.06 -5.45 10.83
CA LYS A 49 1.80 -4.71 9.59
C LYS A 49 1.25 -3.32 9.89
N GLU A 50 2.13 -2.37 10.18
CA GLU A 50 1.78 -0.98 10.51
C GLU A 50 2.58 0.00 9.64
N VAL A 51 1.93 1.08 9.21
CA VAL A 51 2.54 2.24 8.55
C VAL A 51 2.02 3.52 9.21
N ALA A 52 2.83 4.57 9.23
CA ALA A 52 2.45 5.86 9.81
C ALA A 52 1.45 6.60 8.92
N TYR A 53 1.72 6.62 7.61
CA TYR A 53 0.96 7.42 6.67
C TYR A 53 1.05 6.90 5.23
N VAL A 54 0.03 7.23 4.43
CA VAL A 54 0.03 7.01 2.98
C VAL A 54 0.25 8.34 2.28
N VAL A 55 1.30 8.42 1.47
CA VAL A 55 1.69 9.63 0.76
C VAL A 55 1.33 9.50 -0.71
N ILE A 56 0.62 10.51 -1.23
CA ILE A 56 0.37 10.69 -2.66
C ILE A 56 0.96 12.04 -3.07
N LEU A 57 1.90 12.02 -4.01
CA LEU A 57 2.44 13.23 -4.64
C LEU A 57 1.81 13.41 -6.04
N GLY A 58 1.82 14.65 -6.54
CA GLY A 58 1.33 14.98 -7.89
C GLY A 58 0.06 15.81 -7.89
N PRO A 59 -1.14 15.19 -7.95
CA PRO A 59 -2.36 15.84 -8.38
C PRO A 59 -2.80 16.98 -7.45
N ALA A 60 -3.75 17.79 -7.94
CA ALA A 60 -4.43 18.82 -7.17
C ALA A 60 -4.94 18.26 -5.83
N GLN A 61 -4.98 19.11 -4.79
CA GLN A 61 -5.13 18.68 -3.40
C GLN A 61 -6.38 17.80 -3.16
N GLU A 62 -7.52 18.14 -3.76
CA GLU A 62 -8.76 17.35 -3.63
C GLU A 62 -8.58 15.93 -4.18
N LYS A 63 -8.04 15.83 -5.41
CA LYS A 63 -7.79 14.56 -6.07
C LYS A 63 -6.74 13.73 -5.33
N ARG A 64 -5.71 14.37 -4.81
CA ARG A 64 -4.70 13.74 -3.94
C ARG A 64 -5.32 13.10 -2.70
N ARG A 65 -6.26 13.80 -2.03
CA ARG A 65 -6.99 13.25 -0.88
C ARG A 65 -7.84 12.04 -1.27
N ALA A 66 -8.51 12.09 -2.42
CA ALA A 66 -9.32 10.99 -2.93
C ALA A 66 -8.46 9.76 -3.28
N VAL A 67 -7.38 9.94 -4.02
CA VAL A 67 -6.44 8.86 -4.39
C VAL A 67 -5.82 8.26 -3.12
N ARG A 68 -5.41 9.09 -2.15
CA ARG A 68 -4.88 8.61 -0.87
C ARG A 68 -5.90 7.76 -0.13
N ALA A 69 -7.15 8.20 0.00
CA ALA A 69 -8.19 7.42 0.67
C ALA A 69 -8.41 6.05 0.01
N VAL A 70 -8.30 5.98 -1.32
CA VAL A 70 -8.40 4.71 -2.07
C VAL A 70 -7.17 3.83 -1.86
N ALA A 71 -5.96 4.41 -1.86
CA ALA A 71 -4.72 3.69 -1.57
C ALA A 71 -4.71 3.13 -0.14
N THR A 72 -5.13 3.94 0.84
CA THR A 72 -5.27 3.53 2.24
C THR A 72 -6.18 2.31 2.38
N ARG A 73 -7.37 2.32 1.75
CA ARG A 73 -8.28 1.18 1.79
C ARG A 73 -7.69 -0.10 1.18
N ALA A 74 -6.88 0.02 0.12
CA ALA A 74 -6.21 -1.12 -0.48
C ALA A 74 -5.17 -1.73 0.47
N LEU A 75 -4.35 -0.90 1.13
CA LEU A 75 -3.38 -1.36 2.12
C LEU A 75 -4.07 -1.98 3.35
N GLU A 76 -5.15 -1.37 3.83
CA GLU A 76 -5.97 -1.94 4.91
C GLU A 76 -6.54 -3.30 4.54
N ALA A 77 -6.99 -3.49 3.28
CA ALA A 77 -7.45 -4.78 2.79
C ALA A 77 -6.34 -5.84 2.72
N PHE A 78 -5.08 -5.43 2.54
CA PHE A 78 -3.91 -6.31 2.69
C PHE A 78 -3.50 -6.57 4.16
N GLY A 79 -4.23 -5.98 5.11
CA GLY A 79 -4.02 -6.14 6.55
C GLY A 79 -3.05 -5.12 7.16
N TRP A 80 -2.72 -4.04 6.45
CA TRP A 80 -1.92 -2.94 7.02
C TRP A 80 -2.77 -2.01 7.86
N ARG A 81 -2.27 -1.63 9.03
CA ARG A 81 -2.89 -0.63 9.90
C ARG A 81 -2.20 0.72 9.71
N ILE A 82 -3.00 1.77 9.48
CA ILE A 82 -2.49 3.15 9.43
C ILE A 82 -2.50 3.72 10.85
N MET A 83 -1.33 3.95 11.42
CA MET A 83 -1.14 4.34 12.82
C MET A 83 -0.30 5.61 12.90
N PRO A 84 -0.88 6.82 12.74
CA PRO A 84 -0.11 8.08 12.69
C PRO A 84 0.66 8.41 13.98
N GLU A 85 0.16 7.90 15.12
CA GLU A 85 0.70 8.19 16.46
C GLU A 85 1.76 7.16 16.91
N GLY A 86 2.29 6.33 16.02
CA GLY A 86 3.24 5.26 16.35
C GLY A 86 4.58 5.71 16.97
N GLY A 87 4.81 7.01 17.10
CA GLY A 87 5.76 7.60 18.08
C GLY A 87 7.24 7.37 17.82
N GLY A 88 7.66 7.13 16.57
CA GLY A 88 9.06 6.93 16.22
C GLY A 88 9.42 7.41 14.81
N ASP A 89 10.70 7.31 14.48
CA ASP A 89 11.23 7.73 13.17
C ASP A 89 10.60 6.93 12.04
N VAL A 90 10.24 7.65 10.97
CA VAL A 90 9.68 7.08 9.74
C VAL A 90 10.70 7.18 8.61
N ILE A 91 10.64 6.21 7.71
CA ILE A 91 11.33 6.20 6.42
C ILE A 91 10.32 6.01 5.30
N ASP A 92 10.64 6.53 4.12
CA ASP A 92 9.80 6.33 2.94
C ASP A 92 9.97 4.91 2.41
N SER A 93 8.85 4.22 2.20
CA SER A 93 8.80 2.99 1.41
C SER A 93 8.05 3.24 0.11
N GLN A 94 8.65 2.82 -1.00
CA GLN A 94 8.14 3.02 -2.35
C GLN A 94 7.86 1.67 -3.02
N PRO A 95 6.86 1.61 -3.92
CA PRO A 95 6.65 0.43 -4.76
C PRO A 95 7.89 0.15 -5.63
N TYR A 96 8.00 -1.08 -6.13
CA TYR A 96 8.86 -1.34 -7.28
C TYR A 96 8.30 -0.60 -8.51
N PRO A 97 9.16 -0.23 -9.49
CA PRO A 97 8.70 0.40 -10.71
C PRO A 97 7.67 -0.47 -11.43
N THR A 98 6.46 0.06 -11.61
CA THR A 98 5.38 -0.63 -12.33
C THR A 98 5.66 -0.73 -13.83
N SER A 99 6.57 0.09 -14.37
CA SER A 99 7.10 0.00 -15.73
C SER A 99 7.79 -1.34 -16.02
N ASP A 100 8.32 -1.99 -14.99
CA ASP A 100 9.11 -3.22 -15.13
C ASP A 100 8.21 -4.47 -15.09
N LEU A 101 6.92 -4.29 -14.80
CA LEU A 101 5.94 -5.37 -14.79
C LEU A 101 5.52 -5.72 -16.22
N SER A 102 5.59 -7.01 -16.56
CA SER A 102 4.89 -7.53 -17.74
C SER A 102 3.38 -7.34 -17.62
N ALA A 103 2.67 -7.37 -18.75
CA ALA A 103 1.21 -7.28 -18.77
C ALA A 103 0.53 -8.31 -17.84
N HIS A 104 1.05 -9.55 -17.79
CA HIS A 104 0.54 -10.60 -16.92
C HIS A 104 0.78 -10.30 -15.43
N GLN A 105 1.96 -9.77 -15.08
CA GLN A 105 2.25 -9.36 -13.70
C GLN A 105 1.35 -8.19 -13.29
N ARG A 106 1.17 -7.19 -14.15
CA ARG A 106 0.27 -6.06 -13.90
C ARG A 106 -1.17 -6.51 -13.65
N LEU A 107 -1.70 -7.42 -14.48
CA LEU A 107 -3.03 -8.00 -14.28
C LEU A 107 -3.12 -8.77 -12.96
N ARG A 108 -2.09 -9.54 -12.61
CA ARG A 108 -2.03 -10.28 -11.34
C ARG A 108 -2.06 -9.33 -10.14
N SER A 109 -1.26 -8.26 -10.17
CA SER A 109 -1.25 -7.21 -9.15
C SER A 109 -2.62 -6.58 -8.96
N ILE A 110 -3.27 -6.16 -10.06
CA ILE A 110 -4.63 -5.62 -10.05
C ILE A 110 -5.63 -6.63 -9.44
N ALA A 111 -5.52 -7.91 -9.80
CA ALA A 111 -6.40 -8.96 -9.30
C ALA A 111 -6.20 -9.21 -7.80
N ARG A 112 -4.97 -9.15 -7.29
CA ARG A 112 -4.67 -9.28 -5.85
C ARG A 112 -5.34 -8.19 -5.04
N VAL A 113 -5.23 -6.93 -5.46
CA VAL A 113 -5.89 -5.80 -4.77
C VAL A 113 -7.41 -5.97 -4.79
N LYS A 114 -8.00 -6.30 -5.95
CA LYS A 114 -9.45 -6.51 -6.07
C LYS A 114 -9.94 -7.65 -5.18
N THR A 115 -9.17 -8.74 -5.08
CA THR A 115 -9.48 -9.88 -4.22
C THR A 115 -9.44 -9.51 -2.75
N ALA A 116 -8.37 -8.83 -2.30
CA ALA A 116 -8.24 -8.36 -0.93
C ALA A 116 -9.40 -7.41 -0.54
N LEU A 117 -9.74 -6.45 -1.41
CA LEU A 117 -10.87 -5.54 -1.19
C LEU A 117 -12.22 -6.26 -1.11
N ASN A 118 -12.41 -7.35 -1.87
CA ASN A 118 -13.64 -8.13 -1.81
C ASN A 118 -13.72 -8.96 -0.53
N GLN A 119 -12.61 -9.55 -0.09
CA GLN A 119 -12.53 -10.31 1.16
C GLN A 119 -12.78 -9.40 2.37
N ALA A 120 -12.21 -8.20 2.38
CA ALA A 120 -12.40 -7.23 3.46
C ALA A 120 -13.86 -6.74 3.60
N LYS A 121 -14.70 -6.88 2.56
CA LYS A 121 -16.12 -6.51 2.60
C LYS A 121 -17.04 -7.60 3.14
N GLN A 122 -16.56 -8.85 3.21
CA GLN A 122 -17.34 -9.95 3.76
C GLN A 122 -17.09 -10.00 5.28
N PRO A 123 -18.06 -9.61 6.13
CA PRO A 123 -17.91 -9.86 7.55
C PRO A 123 -17.88 -11.38 7.76
N ASN A 124 -16.85 -11.86 8.48
CA ASN A 124 -16.85 -13.23 9.01
C ASN A 124 -18.07 -13.44 9.92
#